data_AF-A0A368ZH96-F1
#
_entry.id   AF-A0A368ZH96-F1
#
_cell.length_a   1.000
_cell.length_b   1.000
_cell.length_c   1.000
_cell.angle_alpha   90.00
_cell.angle_beta   90.00
_cell.angle_gamma   90.00
#
_symmetry.space_group_name_H-M   'P 1'
#
loop_
_entity.id
_entity.type
_entity.pdbx_description
1 polymer ?
#
loop_
_entity_poly.entity_id
_entity_poly.type
_entity_poly.pdbx_seq_one_letter_code
_entity_poly.pdbx_strand_id
1 'polypeptide(L)'
;MINSGWQYSSDKTTWETVNIPHSWNATDAFDDEPGYRRGLGYYQKTLFIASESQEHIQYLKFNEFNQSAVVYINGKEVGTHHGGYTAFNFDITTYLNYDAYNRIEVTVDNSHNEDIPPLDADFTFYGGIYRDVEFISLPKQHISLK
;
A
#
# COMPACT_ATOMS: atom_id res chain seq x y z
N MET A 1 11.78 5.75 3.86
CA MET A 1 10.98 5.10 2.78
C MET A 1 11.32 3.62 2.74
N ILE A 2 10.34 2.77 2.48
CA ILE A 2 10.48 1.31 2.42
C ILE A 2 10.14 0.78 1.01
N ASN A 3 10.55 1.51 -0.03
CA ASN A 3 10.08 1.31 -1.39
C ASN A 3 10.66 0.09 -2.12
N SER A 4 11.83 -0.39 -1.72
CA SER A 4 12.55 -1.41 -2.49
C SER A 4 12.09 -2.82 -2.15
N GLY A 5 12.07 -3.73 -3.14
CA GLY A 5 11.94 -5.17 -2.91
C GLY A 5 10.61 -5.60 -2.29
N TRP A 6 9.50 -5.03 -2.76
CA TRP A 6 8.17 -5.56 -2.49
C TRP A 6 7.93 -6.80 -3.37
N GLN A 7 7.12 -7.73 -2.89
CA GLN A 7 6.54 -8.77 -3.75
C GLN A 7 5.17 -8.30 -4.23
N TYR A 8 4.91 -8.40 -5.52
CA TYR A 8 3.62 -8.09 -6.14
C TYR A 8 3.02 -9.34 -6.77
N SER A 9 1.70 -9.46 -6.71
CA SER A 9 0.93 -10.51 -7.38
C SER A 9 -0.44 -10.00 -7.80
N SER A 10 -0.93 -10.42 -8.96
CA SER A 10 -2.28 -10.14 -9.44
C SER A 10 -3.33 -11.16 -8.94
N ASP A 11 -2.90 -12.33 -8.47
CA ASP A 11 -3.76 -13.48 -8.15
C ASP A 11 -3.39 -14.23 -6.86
N LYS A 12 -2.36 -13.76 -6.13
CA LYS A 12 -1.72 -14.39 -4.96
C LYS A 12 -0.99 -15.72 -5.24
N THR A 13 -0.87 -16.15 -6.49
CA THR A 13 -0.18 -17.40 -6.85
C THR A 13 1.24 -17.13 -7.31
N THR A 14 1.41 -16.17 -8.22
CA THR A 14 2.71 -15.84 -8.82
C THR A 14 3.14 -14.48 -8.31
N TRP A 15 4.34 -14.44 -7.73
CA TRP A 15 4.91 -13.27 -7.10
C TRP A 15 6.14 -12.80 -7.86
N GLU A 16 6.24 -11.49 -8.07
CA GLU A 16 7.40 -10.86 -8.65
C GLU A 16 7.94 -9.75 -7.75
N THR A 17 9.23 -9.48 -7.85
CA THR A 17 9.85 -8.40 -7.08
C THR A 17 9.66 -7.08 -7.79
N VAL A 18 9.02 -6.12 -7.12
CA VAL A 18 8.82 -4.76 -7.61
C VAL A 18 9.42 -3.73 -6.66
N ASN A 19 9.69 -2.54 -7.18
CA ASN A 19 10.04 -1.38 -6.38
C ASN A 19 8.93 -0.35 -6.49
N ILE A 20 8.61 0.31 -5.38
CA ILE A 20 7.67 1.43 -5.34
C ILE A 20 8.41 2.70 -5.78
N PRO A 21 7.81 3.59 -6.57
CA PRO A 21 6.43 3.55 -7.09
C PRO A 21 6.19 2.44 -8.12
N HIS A 22 5.05 1.74 -8.00
CA HIS A 22 4.66 0.65 -8.90
C HIS A 22 3.20 0.74 -9.30
N SER A 23 2.93 0.62 -10.60
CA SER A 23 1.60 0.43 -11.16
C SER A 23 1.61 -0.79 -12.08
N TRP A 24 0.61 -1.67 -11.94
CA TRP A 24 0.44 -2.78 -12.88
C TRP A 24 -0.09 -2.34 -14.24
N ASN A 25 -0.49 -1.07 -14.37
CA ASN A 25 -0.93 -0.49 -15.62
C ASN A 25 0.16 0.28 -16.38
N ALA A 26 1.44 0.03 -16.07
CA ALA A 26 2.55 0.74 -16.69
C ALA A 26 2.68 0.50 -18.21
N THR A 27 2.13 -0.60 -18.72
CA THR A 27 2.22 -0.99 -20.13
C THR A 27 0.86 -1.06 -20.82
N ASP A 28 -0.13 -1.71 -20.22
CA ASP A 28 -1.44 -1.98 -20.86
C ASP A 28 -2.28 -0.71 -21.09
N ALA A 29 -2.05 0.34 -20.30
CA ALA A 29 -2.72 1.62 -20.50
C ALA A 29 -2.28 2.39 -21.76
N PHE A 30 -1.22 1.93 -22.43
CA PHE A 30 -0.58 2.62 -23.55
C PHE A 30 -0.39 1.73 -24.78
N ASP A 31 -0.94 0.51 -24.79
CA ASP A 31 -0.88 -0.35 -25.96
C ASP A 31 -2.05 -0.08 -26.92
N ASP A 32 -2.08 -0.82 -28.03
CA ASP A 32 -3.11 -0.68 -29.06
C ASP A 32 -4.42 -1.42 -28.68
N GLU A 33 -4.45 -2.16 -27.57
CA GLU A 33 -5.61 -2.93 -27.15
C GLU A 33 -6.58 -2.03 -26.36
N PRO A 34 -7.89 -2.04 -26.68
CA PRO A 34 -8.85 -1.25 -25.93
C PRO A 34 -8.97 -1.66 -24.46
N GLY A 35 -8.76 -0.70 -23.57
CA GLY A 35 -8.93 -0.86 -22.13
C GLY A 35 -7.63 -1.21 -21.42
N TYR A 36 -7.72 -1.47 -20.12
CA TYR A 36 -6.58 -1.82 -19.29
C TYR A 36 -7.06 -2.63 -18.08
N ARG A 37 -6.15 -3.36 -17.45
CA ARG A 37 -6.46 -4.18 -16.29
C ARG A 37 -6.98 -3.33 -15.14
N ARG A 38 -8.20 -3.63 -14.69
CA ARG A 38 -8.78 -3.15 -13.45
C ARG A 38 -9.11 -4.30 -12.51
N GLY A 39 -8.83 -4.16 -11.22
CA GLY A 39 -8.98 -5.24 -10.27
C GLY A 39 -8.07 -5.14 -9.06
N LEU A 40 -7.99 -6.26 -8.35
CA LEU A 40 -7.17 -6.45 -7.16
C LEU A 40 -5.69 -6.63 -7.52
N GLY A 41 -4.80 -5.98 -6.78
CA GLY A 41 -3.37 -6.24 -6.76
C GLY A 41 -2.89 -6.43 -5.33
N TYR A 42 -1.97 -7.37 -5.12
CA TYR A 42 -1.50 -7.75 -3.80
C TYR A 42 -0.02 -7.42 -3.67
N TYR A 43 0.33 -6.70 -2.62
CA TYR A 43 1.71 -6.34 -2.31
C TYR A 43 2.09 -6.94 -0.96
N GLN A 44 3.30 -7.47 -0.85
CA GLN A 44 3.86 -7.99 0.39
C GLN A 44 5.26 -7.46 0.63
N LYS A 45 5.56 -7.15 1.88
CA LYS A 45 6.91 -6.80 2.32
C LYS A 45 7.17 -7.32 3.72
N THR A 46 8.35 -7.87 3.93
CA THR A 46 8.82 -8.28 5.24
C THR A 46 9.81 -7.27 5.78
N LEU A 47 9.64 -6.84 7.04
CA LEU A 47 10.52 -5.92 7.74
C LEU A 47 10.92 -6.48 9.10
N PHE A 48 12.21 -6.44 9.42
CA PHE A 48 12.66 -6.70 10.79
C PHE A 48 12.44 -5.44 11.64
N ILE A 49 11.79 -5.59 12.79
CA ILE A 49 11.56 -4.49 13.72
C ILE A 49 12.33 -4.78 15.01
N ALA A 50 13.31 -3.93 15.31
CA ALA A 50 14.17 -4.10 16.48
C ALA A 50 13.42 -3.76 17.78
N SER A 51 13.84 -4.37 18.90
CA SER A 51 13.20 -4.21 20.21
C SER A 51 13.10 -2.76 20.69
N GLU A 52 14.07 -1.92 20.34
CA GLU A 52 14.11 -0.50 20.71
C GLU A 52 12.94 0.29 20.11
N SER A 53 12.36 -0.20 19.01
CA SER A 53 11.20 0.41 18.37
C SER A 53 9.93 0.33 19.23
N GLN A 54 9.91 -0.52 20.27
CA GLN A 54 8.78 -0.67 21.19
C GLN A 54 8.53 0.59 22.04
N GLU A 55 9.54 1.44 22.21
CA GLU A 55 9.40 2.69 22.95
C GLU A 55 8.78 3.83 22.12
N HIS A 56 8.56 3.59 20.82
CA HIS A 56 8.07 4.57 19.87
C HIS A 56 6.71 4.16 19.30
N ILE A 57 5.95 5.14 18.80
CA ILE A 57 4.77 4.91 17.98
C ILE A 57 5.23 4.69 16.55
N GLN A 58 4.76 3.59 15.95
CA GLN A 58 5.12 3.17 14.60
C GLN A 58 3.96 3.43 13.66
N TYR A 59 4.21 4.19 12.60
CA TYR A 59 3.24 4.46 11.56
C TYR A 59 3.69 3.85 10.23
N LEU A 60 2.71 3.31 9.50
CA LEU A 60 2.86 3.02 8.09
C LEU A 60 2.08 4.07 7.30
N LYS A 61 2.80 4.90 6.55
CA LYS A 61 2.25 5.96 5.72
C LYS A 61 2.39 5.60 4.25
N PHE A 62 1.32 5.84 3.51
CA PHE A 62 1.30 5.73 2.06
C PHE A 62 1.01 7.10 1.50
N ASN A 63 1.82 7.54 0.54
CA ASN A 63 1.58 8.82 -0.10
C ASN A 63 0.38 8.73 -1.04
N GLU A 64 0.26 7.67 -1.86
CA GLU A 64 -0.92 7.36 -2.69
C GLU A 64 -0.94 5.87 -3.08
N PHE A 65 -2.14 5.33 -3.26
CA PHE A 65 -2.42 4.11 -4.03
C PHE A 65 -3.69 4.37 -4.86
N ASN A 66 -4.01 3.59 -5.88
CA ASN A 66 -5.29 3.76 -6.60
C ASN A 66 -6.11 2.46 -6.66
N GLN A 67 -7.41 2.43 -6.31
CA GLN A 67 -8.26 3.51 -5.76
C GLN A 67 -8.79 3.23 -4.34
N SER A 68 -8.68 1.98 -3.89
CA SER A 68 -8.91 1.59 -2.50
C SER A 68 -7.81 0.63 -2.05
N ALA A 69 -7.53 0.59 -0.74
CA ALA A 69 -6.64 -0.42 -0.20
C ALA A 69 -7.01 -0.85 1.20
N VAL A 70 -6.62 -2.08 1.52
CA VAL A 70 -6.67 -2.68 2.85
C VAL A 70 -5.27 -3.08 3.26
N VAL A 71 -4.86 -2.68 4.46
CA VAL A 71 -3.53 -2.94 5.01
C VAL A 71 -3.63 -3.99 6.10
N TYR A 72 -2.75 -4.99 6.02
CA TYR A 72 -2.59 -6.03 7.02
C TYR A 72 -1.16 -6.06 7.54
N ILE A 73 -1.02 -6.34 8.83
CA ILE A 73 0.26 -6.59 9.49
C ILE A 73 0.15 -7.93 10.22
N ASN A 74 1.04 -8.87 9.90
CA ASN A 74 1.04 -10.22 10.46
C ASN A 74 -0.33 -10.93 10.36
N GLY A 75 -1.03 -10.72 9.24
CA GLY A 75 -2.37 -11.28 8.98
C GLY A 75 -3.52 -10.59 9.72
N LYS A 76 -3.27 -9.54 10.51
CA LYS A 76 -4.32 -8.73 11.16
C LYS A 76 -4.58 -7.47 10.35
N GLU A 77 -5.85 -7.18 10.08
CA GLU A 77 -6.26 -5.95 9.41
C GLU A 77 -5.97 -4.74 10.29
N VAL A 78 -5.31 -3.75 9.73
CA VAL A 78 -5.01 -2.46 10.38
C VAL A 78 -6.07 -1.42 10.02
N GLY A 79 -6.50 -1.41 8.76
CA GLY A 79 -7.52 -0.48 8.28
C GLY A 79 -7.62 -0.43 6.76
N THR A 80 -8.58 0.37 6.31
CA THR A 80 -8.89 0.60 4.90
C THR A 80 -8.76 2.08 4.56
N HIS A 81 -8.45 2.37 3.29
CA HIS A 81 -8.54 3.73 2.74
C HIS A 81 -9.24 3.69 1.38
N HIS A 82 -10.05 4.72 1.11
CA HIS A 82 -10.80 4.90 -0.12
C HIS A 82 -10.45 6.28 -0.70
N GLY A 83 -10.13 6.31 -1.99
CA GLY A 83 -9.63 7.50 -2.68
C GLY A 83 -8.23 7.26 -3.21
N GLY A 84 -8.04 7.52 -4.50
CA GLY A 84 -6.79 7.21 -5.19
C GLY A 84 -5.65 8.22 -4.99
N TYR A 85 -5.95 9.41 -4.47
CA TYR A 85 -5.10 10.60 -4.68
C TYR A 85 -4.75 11.35 -3.40
N THR A 86 -4.93 10.70 -2.24
CA THR A 86 -4.65 11.29 -0.94
C THR A 86 -3.72 10.41 -0.13
N ALA A 87 -2.82 11.05 0.62
CA ALA A 87 -2.00 10.35 1.59
C ALA A 87 -2.83 9.94 2.81
N PHE A 88 -2.45 8.81 3.41
CA PHE A 88 -3.00 8.34 4.67
C PHE A 88 -1.92 7.58 5.45
N ASN A 89 -2.15 7.39 6.73
CA ASN A 89 -1.28 6.60 7.59
C ASN A 89 -2.09 5.84 8.64
N PHE A 90 -1.51 4.73 9.08
CA PHE A 90 -2.03 3.94 10.18
C PHE A 90 -0.99 3.83 11.29
N ASP A 91 -1.44 3.98 12.53
CA ASP A 91 -0.68 3.54 13.70
C ASP A 91 -0.70 2.01 13.71
N ILE A 92 0.47 1.41 13.50
CA ILE A 92 0.68 -0.04 13.44
C ILE A 92 1.31 -0.60 14.71
N THR A 93 1.53 0.23 15.73
CA THR A 93 2.31 -0.12 16.94
C THR A 93 1.83 -1.43 17.57
N THR A 94 0.53 -1.60 17.74
CA THR A 94 -0.07 -2.78 18.38
C THR A 94 -0.10 -4.04 17.51
N TYR A 95 0.28 -3.93 16.24
CA TYR A 95 0.25 -5.05 15.28
C TYR A 95 1.63 -5.68 15.06
N LEU A 96 2.69 -5.02 15.53
CA LEU A 96 4.08 -5.44 15.35
C LEU A 96 4.52 -6.44 16.42
N ASN A 97 5.31 -7.41 15.97
CA ASN A 97 6.18 -8.23 16.80
C ASN A 97 7.56 -7.57 16.86
N TYR A 98 8.09 -7.33 18.05
CA TYR A 98 9.40 -6.72 18.24
C TYR A 98 10.51 -7.76 18.33
N ASP A 99 11.72 -7.38 17.94
CA ASP A 99 12.86 -8.28 17.73
C ASP A 99 12.55 -9.42 16.74
N ALA A 100 11.72 -9.11 15.74
CA ALA A 100 11.17 -10.10 14.83
C ALA A 100 10.89 -9.52 13.44
N TYR A 101 10.80 -10.42 12.46
CA TYR A 101 10.28 -10.10 11.13
C TYR A 101 8.76 -9.99 11.15
N ASN A 102 8.25 -8.93 10.53
CA ASN A 102 6.84 -8.62 10.40
C ASN A 102 6.47 -8.62 8.92
N ARG A 103 5.33 -9.24 8.59
CA ARG A 103 4.80 -9.26 7.23
C ARG A 103 3.77 -8.14 7.07
N ILE A 104 4.06 -7.22 6.17
CA ILE A 104 3.15 -6.18 5.69
C ILE A 104 2.49 -6.71 4.43
N GLU A 105 1.16 -6.65 4.36
CA GLU A 105 0.39 -7.00 3.17
C GLU A 105 -0.55 -5.85 2.84
N VAL A 106 -0.60 -5.47 1.57
CA VAL A 106 -1.48 -4.42 1.08
C VAL A 106 -2.26 -4.97 -0.10
N THR A 107 -3.58 -5.00 0.03
CA THR A 107 -4.48 -5.31 -1.09
C THR A 107 -4.95 -3.99 -1.65
N VAL A 108 -4.67 -3.74 -2.93
CA VAL A 108 -5.07 -2.52 -3.66
C VAL A 108 -6.10 -2.90 -4.71
N ASP A 109 -7.12 -2.08 -4.93
CA ASP A 109 -8.15 -2.32 -5.95
C ASP A 109 -8.43 -1.02 -6.72
N ASN A 110 -8.27 -1.06 -8.04
CA ASN A 110 -8.65 0.03 -8.95
C ASN A 110 -9.92 -0.28 -9.77
N SER A 111 -10.70 -1.32 -9.43
CA SER A 111 -12.00 -1.62 -10.04
C SER A 111 -12.95 -0.44 -9.93
N HIS A 112 -13.87 -0.29 -10.90
CA HIS A 112 -14.90 0.75 -10.82
C HIS A 112 -15.73 0.57 -9.55
N ASN A 113 -16.02 1.69 -8.87
CA ASN A 113 -16.83 1.74 -7.67
C ASN A 113 -17.63 3.06 -7.69
N GLU A 114 -18.95 2.97 -7.64
CA GLU A 114 -19.86 4.13 -7.74
C GLU A 114 -19.70 5.11 -6.57
N ASP A 115 -19.14 4.66 -5.44
CA ASP A 115 -18.94 5.47 -4.23
C ASP A 115 -17.56 6.13 -4.16
N ILE A 116 -16.63 5.81 -5.09
CA ILE A 116 -15.24 6.30 -5.06
C ILE A 116 -14.96 7.08 -6.35
N PRO A 117 -14.90 8.42 -6.32
CA PRO A 117 -14.50 9.19 -7.49
C PRO A 117 -13.00 9.00 -7.80
N PRO A 118 -12.58 9.20 -9.06
CA PRO A 118 -13.37 9.59 -10.23
C PRO A 118 -14.20 8.43 -10.81
N LEU A 119 -15.45 8.72 -11.20
CA LEU A 119 -16.36 7.72 -11.78
C LEU A 119 -16.16 7.55 -13.30
N ASP A 120 -15.91 8.66 -13.98
CA ASP A 120 -15.69 8.77 -15.42
C ASP A 120 -14.73 9.93 -15.69
N ALA A 121 -13.73 9.71 -16.55
CA ALA A 121 -12.73 10.71 -16.90
C ALA A 121 -11.93 10.31 -18.14
N ASP A 122 -11.39 11.31 -18.83
CA ASP A 122 -10.49 11.12 -19.98
C ASP A 122 -9.02 10.99 -19.54
N PHE A 123 -8.77 10.10 -18.58
CA PHE A 123 -7.43 9.67 -18.16
C PHE A 123 -7.49 8.28 -17.53
N THR A 124 -6.39 7.53 -17.61
CA THR A 124 -6.30 6.17 -17.08
C THR A 124 -6.25 6.15 -15.55
N PHE A 125 -7.05 5.28 -14.92
CA PHE A 125 -7.00 5.00 -13.48
C PHE A 125 -5.96 3.93 -13.16
N TYR A 126 -4.67 4.29 -13.24
CA TYR A 126 -3.54 3.42 -12.95
C TYR A 126 -3.66 2.80 -11.55
N GLY A 127 -3.73 1.48 -11.45
CA GLY A 127 -3.82 0.77 -10.19
C GLY A 127 -2.46 0.40 -9.59
N GLY A 128 -2.36 0.44 -8.26
CA GLY A 128 -1.17 0.04 -7.53
C GLY A 128 -0.75 1.02 -6.44
N ILE A 129 0.41 0.74 -5.83
CA ILE A 129 1.09 1.63 -4.88
C ILE A 129 2.06 2.51 -5.69
N TYR A 130 1.51 3.54 -6.32
CA TYR A 130 2.23 4.34 -7.32
C TYR A 130 2.94 5.57 -6.74
N ARG A 131 2.96 5.72 -5.41
CA ARG A 131 3.81 6.68 -4.67
C ARG A 131 4.43 6.04 -3.43
N ASP A 132 5.34 6.78 -2.79
CA ASP A 132 6.17 6.26 -1.71
C ASP A 132 5.40 5.66 -0.53
N VAL A 133 6.02 4.65 0.08
CA VAL A 133 5.61 4.10 1.37
C VAL A 133 6.68 4.43 2.41
N GLU A 134 6.24 4.92 3.55
CA GLU A 134 7.09 5.34 4.65
C GLU A 134 6.78 4.55 5.91
N PHE A 135 7.81 3.98 6.53
CA PHE A 135 7.76 3.50 7.90
C PHE A 135 8.30 4.62 8.79
N ILE A 136 7.45 5.14 9.67
CA ILE A 136 7.75 6.33 10.48
C ILE A 136 7.73 5.93 11.96
N SER A 137 8.83 6.19 12.66
CA SER A 137 9.00 5.91 14.09
C SER A 137 9.09 7.23 14.84
N LEU A 138 8.15 7.48 15.77
CA LEU A 138 8.08 8.72 16.54
C LEU A 138 8.07 8.44 18.05
N PRO A 139 8.63 9.33 18.88
CA PRO A 139 8.48 9.23 20.33
C PRO A 139 7.00 9.21 20.75
N LYS A 140 6.70 8.62 21.92
CA LYS A 140 5.32 8.59 22.48
C LYS A 140 4.65 9.97 22.54
N GLN A 141 5.43 11.04 22.69
CA GLN A 141 4.96 12.42 22.57
C GLN A 141 5.49 13.02 21.26
N HIS A 142 4.59 13.29 20.31
CA HIS A 142 4.90 13.87 19.00
C HIS A 142 3.72 14.72 18.49
N ILE A 143 3.96 15.53 17.45
CA ILE A 143 2.91 16.23 16.71
C ILE A 143 2.12 15.19 15.90
N SER A 144 0.79 15.26 15.95
CA SER A 144 -0.11 14.33 15.26
C SER A 144 0.23 14.17 13.78
N LEU A 145 0.20 12.92 13.31
CA LEU A 145 0.18 12.57 11.88
C LEU A 145 -1.23 12.29 11.34
N LYS A 146 -2.25 12.35 12.21
CA LYS A 146 -3.67 12.37 11.82
C LYS A 146 -4.10 13.79 11.47
#